data_AF-A0A933S2B0-F1
#
_entry.id   AF-A0A933S2B0-F1
#
_cell.length_a   1.000
_cell.length_b   1.000
_cell.length_c   1.000
_cell.angle_alpha   90.00
_cell.angle_beta   90.00
_cell.angle_gamma   90.00
#
_symmetry.space_group_name_H-M   'P 1'
#
loop_
_entity.id
_entity.type
_entity.pdbx_description
1 polymer ?
#
loop_
_entity_poly.entity_id
_entity_poly.type
_entity_poly.pdbx_seq_one_letter_code
_entity_poly.pdbx_strand_id
1 'polypeptide(L)'
;MLAELDAPRAEPTSRSSTLRIAVASSEGIRIDQHFGQADLFRVYDVSASGIVPVEDRDVGQYAEGEEDRRDTICRMLKDCQVLLVAKIGVTPQEKLAGVGIEAIDRFAGKGVEAALLEVFASKSAARSEAPLDTSQFQLLHAMLRVTDIDRAIDFYTRLLGMTVLERRDHKKNQFTQAYLGYGAGSSGMTIELVFNWTEDQPYTHGTSYGHIAIGVSGITALCDRLAAQGVTMPRPPRAQRHGESIVAFIEDPDGHRIELVQAPSAP
;
A
#
# COMPACT_ATOMS: atom_id res chain seq x y z
N MET A 1 -36.25 -8.60 -29.04
CA MET A 1 -37.00 -8.60 -27.77
C MET A 1 -35.99 -8.83 -26.66
N LEU A 2 -35.45 -7.74 -26.11
CA LEU A 2 -34.43 -7.77 -25.05
C LEU A 2 -35.15 -8.01 -23.72
N ALA A 3 -34.79 -9.09 -23.03
CA ALA A 3 -35.23 -9.32 -21.66
C ALA A 3 -34.26 -8.58 -20.74
N GLU A 4 -34.75 -7.55 -20.06
CA GLU A 4 -34.04 -6.90 -18.95
C GLU A 4 -33.92 -7.90 -17.80
N LEU A 5 -32.67 -8.23 -17.43
CA LEU A 5 -32.35 -8.95 -16.21
C LEU A 5 -32.35 -7.93 -15.07
N ASP A 6 -33.43 -7.90 -14.30
CA ASP A 6 -33.55 -7.09 -13.10
C ASP A 6 -32.65 -7.70 -12.02
N ALA A 7 -31.53 -7.04 -11.72
CA ALA A 7 -30.64 -7.44 -10.63
C ALA A 7 -31.28 -7.04 -9.28
N PRO A 8 -31.27 -7.91 -8.26
CA PRO A 8 -31.87 -7.57 -6.97
C PRO A 8 -31.13 -6.40 -6.33
N ARG A 9 -31.87 -5.30 -6.12
CA ARG A 9 -31.38 -4.12 -5.41
C ARG A 9 -31.21 -4.49 -3.94
N ALA A 10 -29.98 -4.72 -3.52
CA ALA A 10 -29.67 -4.94 -2.11
C ALA A 10 -30.07 -3.69 -1.32
N GLU A 11 -31.02 -3.83 -0.39
CA GLU A 11 -31.32 -2.78 0.58
C GLU A 11 -30.08 -2.56 1.47
N PRO A 12 -29.67 -1.30 1.71
CA PRO A 12 -28.59 -1.03 2.64
C PRO A 12 -29.10 -1.31 4.05
N THR A 13 -28.80 -2.50 4.56
CA THR A 13 -28.89 -2.76 5.99
C THR A 13 -27.82 -1.92 6.67
N SER A 14 -28.16 -0.70 7.09
CA SER A 14 -27.28 0.11 7.91
C SER A 14 -27.09 -0.59 9.25
N ARG A 15 -26.09 -1.47 9.34
CA ARG A 15 -25.55 -1.88 10.62
C ARG A 15 -25.05 -0.60 11.27
N SER A 16 -25.76 -0.12 12.28
CA SER A 16 -25.22 0.88 13.20
C SER A 16 -23.87 0.36 13.68
N SER A 17 -22.78 0.96 13.20
CA SER A 17 -21.42 0.50 13.45
C SER A 17 -21.01 0.89 14.87
N THR A 18 -21.51 0.15 15.85
CA THR A 18 -21.18 0.37 17.26
C THR A 18 -19.72 -0.03 17.52
N LEU A 19 -19.02 0.78 18.31
CA LEU A 19 -17.65 0.56 18.77
C LEU A 19 -17.70 0.31 20.29
N ARG A 20 -17.26 -0.87 20.72
CA ARG A 20 -17.09 -1.24 22.13
C ARG A 20 -15.72 -0.82 22.63
N ILE A 21 -15.70 0.06 23.62
CA ILE A 21 -14.49 0.69 24.16
C ILE A 21 -14.41 0.44 25.66
N ALA A 22 -13.28 -0.10 26.11
CA ALA A 22 -12.95 -0.19 27.54
C ALA A 22 -12.18 1.04 27.99
N VAL A 23 -12.39 1.47 29.23
CA VAL A 23 -11.75 2.66 29.80
C VAL A 23 -11.22 2.36 31.20
N ALA A 24 -9.92 2.56 31.38
CA ALA A 24 -9.29 2.50 32.68
C ALA A 24 -9.46 3.86 33.39
N SER A 25 -10.45 3.93 34.27
CA SER A 25 -10.82 5.12 35.02
C SER A 25 -11.10 4.75 36.47
N SER A 26 -10.72 5.58 37.44
CA SER A 26 -11.01 5.32 38.86
C SER A 26 -12.50 5.61 39.18
N GLU A 27 -12.99 6.78 38.77
CA GLU A 27 -14.34 7.28 39.07
C GLU A 27 -15.30 7.33 37.87
N GLY A 28 -14.83 6.98 36.67
CA GLY A 28 -15.61 7.01 35.43
C GLY A 28 -15.69 8.38 34.77
N ILE A 29 -15.08 9.40 35.39
CA ILE A 29 -15.11 10.79 34.92
C ILE A 29 -13.92 11.08 34.00
N ARG A 30 -12.72 10.62 34.36
CA ARG A 30 -11.47 10.88 33.63
C ARG A 30 -10.67 9.60 33.36
N ILE A 31 -9.87 9.62 32.31
CA ILE A 31 -8.93 8.54 32.00
C ILE A 31 -7.65 8.77 32.82
N ASP A 32 -7.56 8.11 33.97
CA ASP A 32 -6.55 8.40 34.99
C ASP A 32 -5.79 7.15 35.47
N GLN A 33 -6.18 5.95 35.05
CA GLN A 33 -5.53 4.73 35.49
C GLN A 33 -4.48 4.23 34.49
N HIS A 34 -3.31 3.85 35.02
CA HIS A 34 -2.27 3.14 34.30
C HIS A 34 -2.70 1.69 34.05
N PHE A 35 -2.46 1.15 32.86
CA PHE A 35 -2.88 -0.21 32.48
C PHE A 35 -2.50 -1.29 33.52
N GLY A 36 -1.23 -1.33 33.92
CA GLY A 36 -0.73 -2.32 34.90
C GLY A 36 -1.24 -2.15 36.34
N GLN A 37 -1.93 -1.06 36.66
CA GLN A 37 -2.45 -0.76 38.01
C GLN A 37 -3.99 -0.75 38.05
N ALA A 38 -4.65 -0.67 36.90
CA ALA A 38 -6.11 -0.60 36.82
C ALA A 38 -6.74 -1.95 37.16
N ASP A 39 -7.48 -2.01 38.26
CA ASP A 39 -8.29 -3.18 38.67
C ASP A 39 -9.69 -3.19 38.04
N LEU A 40 -10.15 -2.05 37.51
CA LEU A 40 -11.49 -1.86 36.99
C LEU A 40 -11.46 -1.19 35.62
N PHE A 41 -12.18 -1.76 34.66
CA PHE A 41 -12.34 -1.22 33.32
C PHE A 41 -13.82 -1.03 33.01
N ARG A 42 -14.20 0.21 32.66
CA ARG A 42 -15.57 0.55 32.30
C ARG A 42 -15.77 0.37 30.81
N VAL A 43 -16.78 -0.38 30.42
CA VAL A 43 -17.04 -0.73 29.02
C VAL A 43 -18.22 0.08 28.50
N TYR A 44 -18.05 0.67 27.33
CA TYR A 44 -19.03 1.51 26.66
C TYR A 44 -19.24 1.03 25.22
N ASP A 45 -20.48 1.06 24.77
CA ASP A 45 -20.84 0.97 23.37
C ASP A 45 -21.06 2.38 22.82
N VAL A 46 -20.28 2.77 21.82
CA VAL A 46 -20.30 4.11 21.22
C VAL A 46 -20.74 4.00 19.77
N SER A 47 -21.73 4.79 19.39
CA SER A 47 -22.27 4.81 18.03
C SER A 47 -22.70 6.22 17.63
N ALA A 48 -23.23 6.38 16.41
CA ALA A 48 -23.75 7.67 15.95
C ALA A 48 -24.94 8.17 16.78
N SER A 49 -25.66 7.28 17.48
CA SER A 49 -26.76 7.65 18.38
C SER A 49 -26.32 8.02 19.79
N GLY A 50 -25.03 7.88 20.13
CA GLY A 50 -24.46 8.28 21.41
C GLY A 50 -23.64 7.20 22.10
N ILE A 51 -23.37 7.44 23.40
CA ILE A 51 -22.59 6.56 24.29
C ILE A 51 -23.55 5.80 25.21
N VAL A 52 -23.40 4.49 25.27
CA VAL A 52 -24.17 3.61 26.16
C VAL A 52 -23.19 2.89 27.09
N PRO A 53 -23.21 3.13 28.41
CA PRO A 53 -22.47 2.31 29.37
C PRO A 53 -22.97 0.86 29.33
N VAL A 54 -22.06 -0.10 29.27
CA VAL A 54 -22.38 -1.53 29.19
C VAL A 54 -22.25 -2.16 30.57
N GLU A 55 -21.03 -2.17 31.12
CA GLU A 55 -20.70 -2.78 32.41
C GLU A 55 -19.33 -2.32 32.90
N ASP A 56 -19.05 -2.53 34.19
CA ASP A 56 -17.72 -2.39 34.77
C ASP A 56 -17.12 -3.79 34.97
N ARG A 57 -15.90 -4.01 34.47
CA ARG A 57 -15.19 -5.30 34.57
C ARG A 57 -14.03 -5.20 35.54
N ASP A 58 -14.12 -5.98 36.61
CA ASP A 58 -13.12 -6.08 37.67
C ASP A 58 -12.15 -7.23 37.37
N VAL A 59 -10.85 -6.93 37.26
CA VAL A 59 -9.81 -7.92 36.90
C VAL A 59 -9.78 -9.11 37.86
N GLY A 60 -10.03 -8.88 39.15
CA GLY A 60 -10.02 -9.93 40.17
C GLY A 60 -11.13 -10.96 40.00
N GLN A 61 -12.26 -10.57 39.40
CA GLN A 61 -13.37 -11.49 39.09
C GLN A 61 -13.09 -12.40 37.89
N TYR A 62 -12.13 -12.03 37.05
CA TYR A 62 -11.73 -12.80 35.87
C TYR A 62 -10.42 -13.57 36.08
N ALA A 63 -9.71 -13.35 37.20
CA ALA A 63 -8.45 -14.02 37.49
C ALA A 63 -8.64 -15.53 37.69
N GLU A 64 -7.86 -16.34 36.96
CA GLU A 64 -7.91 -17.81 37.03
C GLU A 64 -6.55 -18.36 37.48
N GLY A 65 -6.51 -19.01 38.64
CA GLY A 65 -5.29 -19.63 39.16
C GLY A 65 -4.13 -18.64 39.35
N GLU A 66 -2.93 -18.99 38.89
CA GLU A 66 -1.72 -18.16 38.91
C GLU A 66 -1.45 -17.47 37.55
N GLU A 67 -2.51 -17.07 36.82
CA GLU A 67 -2.39 -16.38 35.52
C GLU A 67 -1.71 -15.00 35.65
N ASP A 68 -0.89 -14.61 34.65
CA ASP A 68 -0.37 -13.25 34.57
C ASP A 68 -1.53 -12.27 34.35
N ARG A 69 -1.63 -11.28 35.25
CA ARG A 69 -2.69 -10.26 35.23
C ARG A 69 -2.95 -9.63 33.86
N ARG A 70 -1.91 -9.42 33.04
CA ARG A 70 -2.08 -8.79 31.72
C ARG A 70 -2.81 -9.73 30.75
N ASP A 71 -2.59 -11.02 30.88
CA ASP A 71 -3.26 -12.04 30.08
C ASP A 71 -4.73 -12.15 30.50
N THR A 72 -5.02 -12.06 31.81
CA THR A 72 -6.40 -11.89 32.32
C THR A 72 -7.08 -10.66 31.70
N ILE A 73 -6.43 -9.49 31.69
CA ILE A 73 -7.01 -8.27 31.10
C ILE A 73 -7.25 -8.42 29.59
N CYS A 74 -6.30 -9.00 28.84
CA CYS A 74 -6.48 -9.23 27.39
C CYS A 74 -7.68 -10.13 27.11
N ARG A 75 -7.84 -11.21 27.88
CA ARG A 75 -8.97 -12.13 27.76
C ARG A 75 -10.29 -11.49 28.18
N MET A 76 -10.28 -10.74 29.28
CA MET A 76 -11.45 -10.03 29.82
C MET A 76 -11.98 -8.98 28.86
N LEU A 77 -11.11 -8.30 28.10
CA LEU A 77 -11.48 -7.21 27.19
C LEU A 77 -11.56 -7.63 25.71
N LYS A 78 -11.53 -8.94 25.39
CA LYS A 78 -11.42 -9.46 24.01
C LYS A 78 -12.54 -9.03 23.04
N ASP A 79 -13.70 -8.61 23.55
CA ASP A 79 -14.83 -8.12 22.76
C ASP A 79 -14.80 -6.59 22.57
N CYS A 80 -13.89 -5.88 23.25
CA CYS A 80 -13.63 -4.47 23.04
C CYS A 80 -12.71 -4.29 21.83
N GLN A 81 -12.89 -3.21 21.06
CA GLN A 81 -11.97 -2.88 19.97
C GLN A 81 -10.91 -1.85 20.40
N VAL A 82 -11.20 -1.05 21.43
CA VAL A 82 -10.31 -0.01 21.92
C VAL A 82 -10.24 -0.06 23.45
N LEU A 83 -9.05 0.20 23.99
CA LEU A 83 -8.81 0.40 25.41
C LEU A 83 -8.20 1.79 25.64
N LEU A 84 -8.87 2.64 26.43
CA LEU A 84 -8.36 3.95 26.84
C LEU A 84 -7.73 3.87 28.23
N VAL A 85 -6.49 4.33 28.36
CA VAL A 85 -5.68 4.25 29.57
C VAL A 85 -4.90 5.54 29.77
N ALA A 86 -4.47 5.85 30.99
CA ALA A 86 -3.62 7.02 31.22
C ALA A 86 -2.17 6.78 30.76
N LYS A 87 -1.72 5.52 30.82
CA LYS A 87 -0.39 5.10 30.39
C LYS A 87 -0.33 3.59 30.23
N ILE A 88 0.43 3.12 29.25
CA ILE A 88 0.70 1.71 28.99
C ILE A 88 2.10 1.54 28.37
N GLY A 89 2.75 0.41 28.63
CA GLY A 89 4.05 0.09 28.03
C GLY A 89 3.91 -0.62 26.68
N VAL A 90 5.01 -0.71 25.94
CA VAL A 90 5.05 -1.30 24.58
C VAL A 90 4.63 -2.78 24.60
N THR A 91 5.19 -3.60 25.49
CA THR A 91 4.86 -5.04 25.52
C THR A 91 3.38 -5.33 25.78
N PRO A 92 2.69 -4.69 26.75
CA PRO A 92 1.23 -4.79 26.87
C PRO A 92 0.46 -4.27 25.64
N GLN A 93 0.90 -3.19 25.00
CA GLN A 93 0.27 -2.69 23.76
C GLN A 93 0.32 -3.72 22.65
N GLU A 94 1.48 -4.35 22.42
CA GLU A 94 1.64 -5.41 21.41
C GLU A 94 0.76 -6.63 21.71
N LYS A 95 0.65 -7.05 22.97
CA LYS A 95 -0.23 -8.15 23.39
C LYS A 95 -1.71 -7.85 23.08
N LEU A 96 -2.18 -6.66 23.46
CA LEU A 96 -3.56 -6.22 23.18
C LEU A 96 -3.83 -6.12 21.68
N ALA A 97 -2.88 -5.58 20.90
CA ALA A 97 -2.98 -5.51 19.45
C ALA A 97 -3.07 -6.91 18.82
N GLY A 98 -2.31 -7.88 19.35
CA GLY A 98 -2.36 -9.28 18.92
C GLY A 98 -3.72 -9.97 19.09
N VAL A 99 -4.58 -9.45 19.99
CA VAL A 99 -5.96 -9.91 20.18
C VAL A 99 -7.00 -8.94 19.60
N GLY A 100 -6.57 -7.95 18.82
CA GLY A 100 -7.46 -7.01 18.12
C GLY A 100 -7.92 -5.80 18.95
N ILE A 101 -7.30 -5.54 20.11
CA ILE A 101 -7.61 -4.40 20.96
C ILE A 101 -6.54 -3.31 20.75
N GLU A 102 -6.96 -2.13 20.33
CA GLU A 102 -6.05 -0.98 20.26
C GLU A 102 -6.01 -0.24 21.60
N ALA A 103 -4.86 -0.23 22.25
CA ALA A 103 -4.65 0.57 23.46
C ALA A 103 -4.19 1.99 23.12
N ILE A 104 -4.85 3.00 23.68
CA ILE A 104 -4.59 4.42 23.43
C ILE A 104 -4.37 5.16 24.75
N ASP A 105 -3.21 5.79 24.92
CA ASP A 105 -2.84 6.55 26.12
C ASP A 105 -2.79 8.08 25.94
N ARG A 106 -2.96 8.59 24.71
CA ARG A 106 -2.99 10.03 24.41
C ARG A 106 -4.14 10.81 25.07
N PHE A 107 -5.10 10.10 25.67
CA PHE A 107 -6.25 10.68 26.35
C PHE A 107 -6.07 10.82 27.87
N ALA A 108 -4.86 10.59 28.40
CA ALA A 108 -4.55 10.74 29.81
C ALA A 108 -5.06 12.07 30.39
N GLY A 109 -5.82 11.99 31.48
CA GLY A 109 -6.41 13.12 32.19
C GLY A 109 -7.64 13.76 31.53
N LYS A 110 -7.99 13.39 30.30
CA LYS A 110 -9.21 13.88 29.61
C LYS A 110 -10.46 13.24 30.19
N GLY A 111 -11.60 13.90 29.99
CA GLY A 111 -12.92 13.36 30.35
C GLY A 111 -13.30 12.16 29.48
N VAL A 112 -13.90 11.15 30.09
CA VAL A 112 -14.22 9.86 29.43
C VAL A 112 -15.15 10.08 28.23
N GLU A 113 -16.24 10.80 28.40
CA GLU A 113 -17.24 11.03 27.33
C GLU A 113 -16.62 11.69 26.08
N ALA A 114 -15.85 12.76 26.27
CA ALA A 114 -15.19 13.46 25.18
C ALA A 114 -14.19 12.55 24.44
N ALA A 115 -13.44 11.73 25.17
CA ALA A 115 -12.49 10.79 24.58
C ALA A 115 -13.19 9.67 23.77
N LEU A 116 -14.29 9.13 24.29
CA LEU A 116 -15.11 8.12 23.61
C LEU A 116 -15.64 8.64 22.26
N LEU A 117 -16.19 9.86 22.24
CA LEU A 117 -16.68 10.49 21.01
C LEU A 117 -15.56 10.78 20.01
N GLU A 118 -14.41 11.27 20.47
CA GLU A 118 -13.25 11.56 19.60
C GLU A 118 -12.72 10.29 18.94
N VAL A 119 -12.61 9.20 19.71
CA VAL A 119 -12.20 7.88 19.20
C VAL A 119 -13.22 7.35 18.18
N PHE A 120 -14.51 7.41 18.51
CA PHE A 120 -15.56 6.97 17.61
C PHE A 120 -15.55 7.75 16.29
N ALA A 121 -15.43 9.08 16.34
CA ALA A 121 -15.35 9.91 15.14
C ALA A 121 -14.14 9.55 14.27
N SER A 122 -12.96 9.37 14.89
CA SER A 122 -11.74 8.98 14.18
C SER A 122 -11.87 7.59 13.52
N LYS A 123 -12.45 6.62 14.22
CA LYS A 123 -12.64 5.25 13.72
C LYS A 123 -13.73 5.15 12.65
N SER A 124 -14.80 5.93 12.79
CA SER A 124 -15.86 6.03 11.78
C SER A 124 -15.38 6.72 10.51
N ALA A 125 -14.54 7.76 10.62
CA ALA A 125 -13.92 8.40 9.45
C ALA A 125 -12.96 7.46 8.70
N ALA A 126 -12.14 6.68 9.43
CA ALA A 126 -11.27 5.68 8.83
C ALA A 126 -12.03 4.50 8.19
N ARG A 127 -13.28 4.26 8.61
CA ARG A 127 -14.20 3.28 8.03
C ARG A 127 -15.14 3.87 6.99
N SER A 128 -14.97 5.14 6.61
CA SER A 128 -15.80 5.78 5.60
C SER A 128 -15.72 5.00 4.29
N GLU A 129 -16.84 4.41 3.88
CA GLU A 129 -17.03 3.81 2.55
C GLU A 129 -17.11 4.86 1.43
N ALA A 130 -16.91 6.15 1.75
CA ALA A 130 -16.83 7.19 0.75
C ALA A 130 -15.75 6.83 -0.29
N PRO A 131 -16.07 6.83 -1.59
CA PRO A 131 -15.09 6.54 -2.63
C PRO A 131 -13.86 7.44 -2.46
N LEU A 132 -12.67 6.83 -2.50
CA LEU A 132 -11.42 7.59 -2.57
C LEU A 132 -11.41 8.39 -3.88
N ASP A 133 -11.05 9.66 -3.82
CA ASP A 133 -10.80 10.46 -5.02
C ASP A 133 -9.50 9.97 -5.68
N THR A 134 -9.64 9.18 -6.75
CA THR A 134 -8.51 8.63 -7.51
C THR A 134 -8.14 9.47 -8.72
N SER A 135 -8.74 10.66 -8.90
CA SER A 135 -8.51 11.52 -10.07
C SER A 135 -7.07 12.00 -10.23
N GLN A 136 -6.29 11.98 -9.14
CA GLN A 136 -4.88 12.36 -9.11
C GLN A 136 -3.92 11.16 -9.10
N PHE A 137 -4.41 9.92 -9.21
CA PHE A 137 -3.54 8.74 -9.18
C PHE A 137 -2.73 8.65 -10.48
N GLN A 138 -1.46 8.27 -10.36
CA GLN A 138 -0.53 8.22 -11.49
C GLN A 138 0.35 6.97 -11.42
N LEU A 139 0.63 6.39 -12.59
CA LEU A 139 1.71 5.42 -12.73
C LEU A 139 3.05 6.15 -12.68
N LEU A 140 3.92 5.76 -11.75
CA LEU A 140 5.20 6.43 -11.54
C LEU A 140 6.33 5.76 -12.33
N HIS A 141 6.48 4.44 -12.19
CA HIS A 141 7.56 3.71 -12.82
C HIS A 141 7.24 2.24 -13.06
N ALA A 142 7.96 1.64 -14.01
CA ALA A 142 8.13 0.20 -14.11
C ALA A 142 9.55 -0.16 -13.66
N MET A 143 9.67 -1.07 -12.69
CA MET A 143 10.98 -1.50 -12.17
C MET A 143 11.46 -2.77 -12.87
N LEU A 144 12.69 -2.71 -13.40
CA LEU A 144 13.39 -3.81 -14.03
C LEU A 144 14.67 -4.10 -13.25
N ARG A 145 14.89 -5.38 -12.93
CA ARG A 145 16.17 -5.82 -12.39
C ARG A 145 17.14 -6.07 -13.53
N VAL A 146 18.38 -5.59 -13.36
CA VAL A 146 19.45 -5.73 -14.36
C VAL A 146 20.70 -6.30 -13.71
N THR A 147 21.49 -7.03 -14.48
CA THR A 147 22.75 -7.63 -14.04
C THR A 147 23.94 -6.67 -14.13
N ASP A 148 23.83 -5.61 -14.92
CA ASP A 148 24.84 -4.57 -15.05
C ASP A 148 24.14 -3.21 -15.26
N ILE A 149 24.27 -2.34 -14.27
CA ILE A 149 23.59 -1.04 -14.26
C ILE A 149 24.12 -0.09 -15.35
N ASP A 150 25.41 -0.12 -15.64
CA ASP A 150 26.03 0.81 -16.60
C ASP A 150 25.73 0.36 -18.03
N ARG A 151 25.76 -0.95 -18.29
CA ARG A 151 25.34 -1.55 -19.57
C ARG A 151 23.86 -1.26 -19.87
N ALA A 152 23.00 -1.38 -18.85
CA ALA A 152 21.59 -1.06 -18.99
C ALA A 152 21.37 0.45 -19.24
N ILE A 153 22.02 1.32 -18.46
CA ILE A 153 21.94 2.77 -18.67
C ILE A 153 22.40 3.16 -20.08
N ASP A 154 23.52 2.63 -20.58
CA ASP A 154 24.00 2.91 -21.95
C ASP A 154 22.96 2.51 -22.99
N PHE A 155 22.35 1.33 -22.86
CA PHE A 155 21.30 0.88 -23.77
C PHE A 155 20.12 1.88 -23.84
N TYR A 156 19.52 2.21 -22.69
CA TYR A 156 18.34 3.09 -22.63
C TYR A 156 18.66 4.54 -23.03
N THR A 157 19.86 5.03 -22.71
CA THR A 157 20.26 6.41 -23.03
C THR A 157 20.73 6.54 -24.48
N ARG A 158 21.72 5.76 -24.91
CA ARG A 158 22.36 5.91 -26.23
C ARG A 158 21.48 5.40 -27.37
N LEU A 159 20.76 4.30 -27.17
CA LEU A 159 19.98 3.66 -28.24
C LEU A 159 18.54 4.14 -28.28
N LEU A 160 17.94 4.40 -27.12
CA LEU A 160 16.53 4.81 -27.02
C LEU A 160 16.36 6.31 -26.70
N GLY A 161 17.41 7.02 -26.30
CA GLY A 161 17.38 8.48 -26.12
C GLY A 161 16.83 8.94 -24.78
N MET A 162 16.74 8.06 -23.77
CA MET A 162 16.35 8.45 -22.42
C MET A 162 17.45 9.25 -21.72
N THR A 163 17.07 9.99 -20.67
CA THR A 163 18.02 10.64 -19.75
C THR A 163 18.03 9.96 -18.39
N VAL A 164 19.18 9.88 -17.74
CA VAL A 164 19.27 9.49 -16.33
C VAL A 164 18.76 10.65 -15.47
N LEU A 165 17.63 10.44 -14.80
CA LEU A 165 16.97 11.43 -13.95
C LEU A 165 17.52 11.38 -12.52
N GLU A 166 17.77 10.19 -12.02
CA GLU A 166 18.39 9.94 -10.72
C GLU A 166 19.21 8.65 -10.78
N ARG A 167 20.32 8.61 -10.03
CA ARG A 167 21.07 7.39 -9.71
C ARG A 167 21.48 7.43 -8.25
N ARG A 168 21.25 6.33 -7.53
CA ARG A 168 21.52 6.24 -6.09
C ARG A 168 22.03 4.87 -5.68
N ASP A 169 23.02 4.87 -4.80
CA ASP A 169 23.55 3.67 -4.16
C ASP A 169 22.99 3.51 -2.76
N HIS A 170 22.40 2.34 -2.49
CA HIS A 170 21.84 1.98 -1.20
C HIS A 170 22.80 1.04 -0.45
N LYS A 171 23.92 1.59 0.03
CA LYS A 171 25.02 0.82 0.66
C LYS A 171 24.58 -0.18 1.73
N LYS A 172 23.61 0.19 2.58
CA LYS A 172 23.10 -0.69 3.65
C LYS A 172 22.36 -1.91 3.10
N ASN A 173 21.67 -1.74 1.97
CA ASN A 173 20.83 -2.76 1.34
C ASN A 173 21.50 -3.38 0.10
N GLN A 174 22.72 -2.93 -0.24
CA GLN A 174 23.59 -3.47 -1.29
C GLN A 174 22.95 -3.52 -2.68
N PHE A 175 22.39 -2.39 -3.13
CA PHE A 175 21.93 -2.23 -4.51
C PHE A 175 22.14 -0.81 -5.03
N THR A 176 22.21 -0.69 -6.35
CA THR A 176 22.17 0.58 -7.08
C THR A 176 20.85 0.70 -7.81
N GLN A 177 20.26 1.89 -7.79
CA GLN A 177 19.02 2.24 -8.46
C GLN A 177 19.26 3.38 -9.43
N ALA A 178 18.62 3.35 -10.60
CA ALA A 178 18.61 4.47 -11.53
C ALA A 178 17.21 4.68 -12.14
N TYR A 179 16.77 5.93 -12.21
CA TYR A 179 15.52 6.33 -12.87
C TYR A 179 15.83 6.95 -14.23
N LEU A 180 15.21 6.42 -15.30
CA LEU A 180 15.39 6.87 -16.68
C LEU A 180 14.03 7.20 -17.31
N GLY A 181 13.99 8.22 -18.17
CA GLY A 181 12.77 8.60 -18.88
C GLY A 181 12.99 9.65 -19.97
N TYR A 182 11.89 10.10 -20.58
CA TYR A 182 11.86 11.13 -21.61
C TYR A 182 11.26 12.42 -21.03
N GLY A 183 12.07 13.46 -20.79
CA GLY A 183 11.60 14.79 -20.36
C GLY A 183 12.29 15.32 -19.08
N ALA A 184 12.13 16.63 -18.83
CA ALA A 184 12.69 17.31 -17.67
C ALA A 184 11.66 17.33 -16.51
N GLY A 185 11.70 16.33 -15.62
CA GLY A 185 10.95 16.35 -14.36
C GLY A 185 10.14 15.08 -14.05
N SER A 186 9.44 15.09 -12.91
CA SER A 186 8.72 13.96 -12.30
C SER A 186 7.33 13.68 -12.89
N SER A 187 7.00 14.22 -14.07
CA SER A 187 5.63 14.23 -14.60
C SER A 187 5.32 13.13 -15.63
N GLY A 188 6.20 12.14 -15.78
CA GLY A 188 6.02 11.02 -16.71
C GLY A 188 6.47 9.70 -16.11
N MET A 189 5.92 8.59 -16.61
CA MET A 189 6.32 7.24 -16.19
C MET A 189 7.79 7.00 -16.53
N THR A 190 8.56 6.49 -15.58
CA THR A 190 10.00 6.19 -15.74
C THR A 190 10.28 4.69 -15.75
N ILE A 191 11.45 4.31 -16.25
CA ILE A 191 12.04 3.00 -15.96
C ILE A 191 12.89 3.15 -14.71
N GLU A 192 12.63 2.31 -13.72
CA GLU A 192 13.50 2.13 -12.56
C GLU A 192 14.38 0.91 -12.78
N LEU A 193 15.68 1.10 -12.94
CA LEU A 193 16.65 0.02 -13.03
C LEU A 193 17.21 -0.28 -11.64
N VAL A 194 17.21 -1.55 -11.25
CA VAL A 194 17.78 -2.02 -9.98
C VAL A 194 18.84 -3.07 -10.23
N PHE A 195 20.05 -2.79 -9.76
CA PHE A 195 21.19 -3.71 -9.75
C PHE A 195 21.52 -4.11 -8.31
N ASN A 196 21.33 -5.38 -7.97
CA ASN A 196 21.71 -5.93 -6.66
C ASN A 196 23.18 -6.36 -6.69
N TRP A 197 23.99 -5.88 -5.75
CA TRP A 197 25.45 -6.06 -5.79
C TRP A 197 25.92 -7.48 -5.48
N THR A 198 25.06 -8.28 -4.86
CA THR A 198 25.35 -9.65 -4.43
C THR A 198 24.66 -10.70 -5.31
N GLU A 199 23.98 -10.28 -6.38
CA GLU A 199 23.34 -11.22 -7.30
C GLU A 199 24.28 -11.48 -8.48
N ASP A 200 24.88 -12.68 -8.48
CA ASP A 200 25.84 -13.10 -9.50
C ASP A 200 25.18 -13.88 -10.64
N GLN A 201 23.89 -14.22 -10.51
CA GLN A 201 23.15 -14.97 -11.53
C GLN A 201 22.21 -14.06 -12.34
N PRO A 202 22.04 -14.33 -13.65
CA PRO A 202 21.00 -13.67 -14.43
C PRO A 202 19.60 -13.93 -13.86
N TYR A 203 18.73 -12.92 -13.91
CA TYR A 203 17.35 -13.06 -13.45
C TYR A 203 16.54 -13.95 -14.40
N THR A 204 15.74 -14.86 -13.82
CA THR A 204 14.81 -15.69 -14.59
C THR A 204 13.59 -14.90 -15.02
N HIS A 205 13.31 -14.88 -16.31
CA HIS A 205 12.08 -14.32 -16.87
C HIS A 205 10.93 -15.30 -16.73
N GLY A 206 9.88 -14.89 -16.01
CA GLY A 206 8.62 -15.62 -15.96
C GLY A 206 7.78 -15.43 -17.23
N THR A 207 6.64 -16.10 -17.31
CA THR A 207 5.74 -16.02 -18.48
C THR A 207 4.60 -15.02 -18.33
N SER A 208 4.50 -14.33 -17.18
CA SER A 208 3.44 -13.37 -16.87
C SER A 208 3.75 -11.96 -17.35
N TYR A 209 4.98 -11.50 -17.18
CA TYR A 209 5.40 -10.17 -17.63
C TYR A 209 5.50 -10.15 -19.16
N GLY A 210 4.80 -9.19 -19.76
CA GLY A 210 4.79 -9.00 -21.21
C GLY A 210 5.95 -8.12 -21.68
N HIS A 211 5.82 -6.82 -21.46
CA HIS A 211 6.76 -5.78 -21.91
C HIS A 211 6.38 -4.41 -21.36
N ILE A 212 7.29 -3.45 -21.52
CA ILE A 212 6.98 -2.01 -21.50
C ILE A 212 6.85 -1.49 -22.93
N ALA A 213 5.96 -0.51 -23.16
CA ALA A 213 5.74 0.09 -24.47
C ALA A 213 6.29 1.51 -24.53
N ILE A 214 6.98 1.84 -25.63
CA ILE A 214 7.57 3.15 -25.89
C ILE A 214 7.01 3.69 -27.21
N GLY A 215 6.38 4.86 -27.15
CA GLY A 215 6.01 5.63 -28.33
C GLY A 215 7.24 6.18 -29.04
N VAL A 216 7.39 5.89 -30.33
CA VAL A 216 8.56 6.32 -31.13
C VAL A 216 8.13 6.96 -32.45
N SER A 217 9.00 7.81 -32.98
CA SER A 217 8.92 8.34 -34.34
C SER A 217 10.02 7.75 -35.20
N GLY A 218 9.72 7.40 -36.46
CA GLY A 218 10.70 6.84 -37.39
C GLY A 218 11.11 5.40 -37.04
N ILE A 219 10.15 4.55 -36.64
CA ILE A 219 10.40 3.20 -36.13
C ILE A 219 11.24 2.32 -37.07
N THR A 220 11.09 2.44 -38.39
CA THR A 220 11.90 1.70 -39.35
C THR A 220 13.38 2.08 -39.22
N ALA A 221 13.70 3.37 -39.26
CA ALA A 221 15.08 3.85 -39.11
C ALA A 221 15.66 3.55 -37.72
N LEU A 222 14.83 3.60 -36.67
CA LEU A 222 15.23 3.20 -35.32
C LEU A 222 15.60 1.71 -35.29
N CYS A 223 14.74 0.84 -35.81
CA CYS A 223 15.00 -0.60 -35.82
C CYS A 223 16.21 -0.99 -36.68
N ASP A 224 16.44 -0.32 -37.82
CA ASP A 224 17.65 -0.53 -38.62
C ASP A 224 18.92 -0.19 -37.82
N ARG A 225 18.91 0.94 -37.09
CA ARG A 225 20.01 1.33 -36.19
C ARG A 225 20.22 0.34 -35.05
N LEU A 226 19.14 -0.14 -34.43
CA LEU A 226 19.20 -1.11 -33.34
C LEU A 226 19.76 -2.45 -33.83
N ALA A 227 19.30 -2.94 -34.98
CA ALA A 227 19.81 -4.16 -35.60
C ALA A 227 21.30 -4.05 -35.95
N ALA A 228 21.74 -2.90 -36.50
CA ALA A 228 23.15 -2.63 -36.77
C ALA A 228 24.05 -2.59 -35.52
N GLN A 229 23.46 -2.37 -34.34
CA GLN A 229 24.13 -2.39 -33.03
C GLN A 229 24.02 -3.76 -32.34
N GLY A 230 23.44 -4.77 -33.01
CA GLY A 230 23.30 -6.13 -32.48
C GLY A 230 22.18 -6.32 -31.45
N VAL A 231 21.22 -5.39 -31.37
CA VAL A 231 20.06 -5.52 -30.48
C VAL A 231 19.16 -6.66 -30.94
N THR A 232 18.79 -7.55 -30.02
CA THR A 232 17.84 -8.64 -30.29
C THR A 232 16.47 -8.07 -30.61
N MET A 233 15.89 -8.51 -31.73
CA MET A 233 14.60 -8.03 -32.23
C MET A 233 13.69 -9.21 -32.55
N PRO A 234 12.97 -9.77 -31.56
CA PRO A 234 12.10 -10.94 -31.77
C PRO A 234 10.97 -10.68 -32.77
N ARG A 235 10.58 -9.41 -32.94
CA ARG A 235 9.58 -9.00 -33.93
C ARG A 235 10.02 -7.71 -34.63
N PRO A 236 10.38 -7.75 -35.92
CA PRO A 236 10.71 -6.53 -36.67
C PRO A 236 9.49 -5.63 -36.86
N PRO A 237 9.69 -4.35 -37.26
CA PRO A 237 8.61 -3.41 -37.54
C PRO A 237 7.56 -3.99 -38.47
N ARG A 238 6.31 -4.01 -38.02
CA ARG A 238 5.16 -4.47 -38.81
C ARG A 238 3.97 -3.58 -38.55
N ALA A 239 3.30 -3.18 -39.63
CA ALA A 239 2.01 -2.50 -39.55
C ALA A 239 0.98 -3.42 -38.88
N GLN A 240 0.23 -2.88 -37.93
CA GLN A 240 -1.03 -3.47 -37.49
C GLN A 240 -2.08 -3.28 -38.62
N ARG A 241 -3.26 -3.90 -38.54
CA ARG A 241 -4.17 -4.01 -39.71
C ARG A 241 -4.65 -2.62 -40.19
N HIS A 242 -5.28 -2.56 -41.37
CA HIS A 242 -5.96 -1.38 -41.96
C HIS A 242 -5.69 0.02 -41.36
N GLY A 243 -4.59 0.66 -41.76
CA GLY A 243 -4.31 2.08 -41.45
C GLY A 243 -3.70 2.33 -40.06
N GLU A 244 -3.27 1.28 -39.37
CA GLU A 244 -2.84 1.34 -37.97
C GLU A 244 -1.32 1.55 -37.76
N SER A 245 -0.99 1.78 -36.49
CA SER A 245 0.37 1.91 -35.94
C SER A 245 1.35 0.84 -36.42
N ILE A 246 2.63 1.20 -36.50
CA ILE A 246 3.72 0.26 -36.76
C ILE A 246 4.31 -0.18 -35.41
N VAL A 247 4.49 -1.48 -35.22
CA VAL A 247 4.99 -2.05 -33.96
C VAL A 247 6.20 -2.95 -34.21
N ALA A 248 7.20 -2.87 -33.34
CA ALA A 248 8.34 -3.79 -33.24
C ALA A 248 8.54 -4.22 -31.79
N PHE A 249 9.23 -5.35 -31.57
CA PHE A 249 9.70 -5.76 -30.25
C PHE A 249 11.20 -5.93 -30.27
N ILE A 250 11.86 -5.34 -29.27
CA ILE A 250 13.28 -5.52 -28.97
C ILE A 250 13.45 -6.08 -27.57
N GLU A 251 14.65 -6.56 -27.27
CA GLU A 251 15.06 -6.95 -25.92
C GLU A 251 16.22 -6.06 -25.46
N ASP A 252 16.18 -5.66 -24.20
CA ASP A 252 17.31 -4.98 -23.56
C ASP A 252 18.46 -5.97 -23.23
N PRO A 253 19.60 -5.52 -22.70
CA PRO A 253 20.76 -6.39 -22.43
C PRO A 253 20.50 -7.55 -21.46
N ASP A 254 19.40 -7.50 -20.70
CA ASP A 254 18.99 -8.50 -19.72
C ASP A 254 17.77 -9.32 -20.21
N GLY A 255 17.30 -9.08 -21.44
CA GLY A 255 16.21 -9.82 -22.06
C GLY A 255 14.82 -9.24 -21.79
N HIS A 256 14.71 -8.08 -21.15
CA HIS A 256 13.40 -7.44 -20.93
C HIS A 256 12.83 -6.98 -22.27
N ARG A 257 11.60 -7.40 -22.57
CA ARG A 257 10.92 -7.02 -23.82
C ARG A 257 10.44 -5.58 -23.77
N ILE A 258 10.67 -4.88 -24.88
CA ILE A 258 10.24 -3.50 -25.11
C ILE A 258 9.45 -3.48 -26.43
N GLU A 259 8.20 -3.03 -26.38
CA GLU A 259 7.38 -2.75 -27.55
C GLU A 259 7.65 -1.32 -28.04
N LEU A 260 8.09 -1.19 -29.28
CA LEU A 260 8.20 0.11 -29.94
C LEU A 260 6.94 0.35 -30.75
N VAL A 261 6.26 1.48 -30.49
CA VAL A 261 4.98 1.81 -31.14
C VAL A 261 5.11 3.14 -31.85
N GLN A 262 4.93 3.15 -33.16
CA GLN A 262 4.73 4.37 -33.93
C GLN A 262 3.25 4.52 -34.24
N ALA A 263 2.64 5.61 -33.74
CA ALA A 263 1.26 5.95 -34.07
C ALA A 263 1.08 6.14 -35.59
N PRO A 264 -0.15 5.95 -36.12
CA PRO A 264 -0.44 6.30 -37.51
C PRO A 264 -0.02 7.73 -37.81
N SER A 265 0.55 7.97 -38.99
CA SER A 265 0.73 9.34 -39.47
C SER A 265 -0.64 10.02 -39.52
N ALA A 266 -0.75 11.22 -38.93
CA ALA A 266 -1.95 12.03 -39.10
C ALA A 266 -2.17 12.27 -40.62
N PRO A 267 -3.42 12.20 -41.12
CA PRO A 267 -3.72 12.51 -42.51
C PRO A 267 -3.41 13.97 -42.87
#